data_AF-A0A956UZS8-F1
#
_entry.id   AF-A0A956UZS8-F1
#
_cell.length_a   1.000
_cell.length_b   1.000
_cell.length_c   1.000
_cell.angle_alpha   90.00
_cell.angle_beta   90.00
_cell.angle_gamma   90.00
#
_symmetry.space_group_name_H-M   'P 1'
#
loop_
_entity.id
_entity.type
_entity.pdbx_description
1 polymer ?
#
loop_
_entity_poly.entity_id
_entity_poly.type
_entity_poly.pdbx_seq_one_letter_code
_entity_poly.pdbx_strand_id
1 'polypeptide(L)'
;MLQKLLRSSLSLVTALMVATPLVNISSPIAASASQPTAAELGLPEEAMPREFGASSIEAYVPASGHSVTGYMLDYWRANGAASVYGNPISQPYAASNQLYSQAFERGVFQYSEVWLYSDDAAVRLQPIVQEAITASRSETRSDGRRDGADRRAVPAASDADRANEVAAEGGRLSQTTGYSISGAFGQWYDNHEGWFYLGAPVSEPMTIRGVEGQMFENGILLLQEDQVQVAPLPAEHPEKYGIDTTPIDQGDMPEYSESLFYSNPNPYGVDPTTIDGPKRIEVSISEQTMRVYQGDTLVLESLVSTGIEPNHTEIGFFHVRIKYKSQTMEGFTNGSGEVISLGSEGEGEHYSVKDVPDIMYFDYEAEALHGAYWHNNFGQPMSHGCVNQPLDVAAFMFDFAPLGTPVTVYE
;
A
#
# COMPACT_ATOMS: atom_id res chain seq x y z
N MET A 1 -19.81 37.62 71.44
CA MET A 1 -20.94 38.01 70.56
C MET A 1 -20.34 38.39 69.22
N LEU A 2 -20.54 37.55 68.18
CA LEU A 2 -19.97 37.66 66.83
C LEU A 2 -18.41 37.66 66.77
N GLN A 3 -17.71 37.44 65.65
CA GLN A 3 -17.81 36.53 64.48
C GLN A 3 -16.86 37.10 63.41
N LYS A 4 -15.92 36.28 62.91
CA LYS A 4 -15.24 36.31 61.57
C LYS A 4 -14.08 35.31 61.65
N LEU A 5 -14.22 34.03 61.29
CA LEU A 5 -14.43 33.45 59.95
C LEU A 5 -13.39 33.85 58.89
N LEU A 6 -12.48 32.91 58.63
CA LEU A 6 -11.86 32.63 57.34
C LEU A 6 -11.55 31.13 57.29
N ARG A 7 -11.76 30.48 56.14
CA ARG A 7 -11.53 29.05 55.89
C ARG A 7 -11.01 28.86 54.47
N SER A 8 -9.89 28.16 54.33
CA SER A 8 -9.47 27.43 53.11
C SER A 8 -8.32 26.50 53.55
N SER A 9 -8.55 25.19 53.73
CA SER A 9 -8.69 24.16 52.68
C SER A 9 -7.34 23.76 52.07
N LEU A 10 -6.66 22.84 52.75
CA LEU A 10 -5.48 22.13 52.24
C LEU A 10 -5.98 21.01 51.31
N SER A 11 -5.53 20.98 50.06
CA SER A 11 -5.80 19.87 49.14
C SER A 11 -4.59 18.95 49.06
N LEU A 12 -4.79 17.68 49.41
CA LEU A 12 -3.76 16.64 49.32
C LEU A 12 -3.79 16.02 47.92
N VAL A 13 -2.70 16.14 47.16
CA VAL A 13 -2.58 15.48 45.85
C VAL A 13 -2.04 14.08 46.04
N THR A 14 -2.92 13.09 45.97
CA THR A 14 -2.54 11.66 45.98
C THR A 14 -2.13 11.25 44.56
N ALA A 15 -0.84 11.01 44.34
CA ALA A 15 -0.35 10.48 43.07
C ALA A 15 -0.82 9.03 42.90
N LEU A 16 -1.69 8.79 41.91
CA LEU A 16 -2.17 7.45 41.56
C LEU A 16 -1.31 6.91 40.41
N MET A 17 -0.43 5.95 40.70
CA MET A 17 0.28 5.22 39.64
C MET A 17 -0.72 4.36 38.87
N VAL A 18 -1.03 4.76 37.64
CA VAL A 18 -1.73 3.90 36.68
C VAL A 18 -0.71 2.92 36.10
N ALA A 19 -0.86 1.64 36.44
CA ALA A 19 -0.07 0.59 35.81
C ALA A 19 -0.62 0.35 34.40
N THR A 20 0.17 0.71 33.38
CA THR A 20 -0.13 0.41 31.97
C THR A 20 -0.17 -1.11 31.76
N PRO A 21 -1.25 -1.69 31.21
CA PRO A 21 -1.32 -3.12 30.97
C PRO A 21 -0.37 -3.50 29.82
N LEU A 22 0.53 -4.45 30.08
CA LEU A 22 1.29 -5.12 29.02
C LEU A 22 0.33 -6.00 28.22
N VAL A 23 -0.01 -5.58 27.00
CA VAL A 23 -0.83 -6.38 26.08
C VAL A 23 0.04 -7.52 25.54
N ASN A 24 -0.07 -8.68 26.16
CA ASN A 24 0.66 -9.88 25.77
C ASN A 24 -0.13 -10.63 24.68
N ILE A 25 0.24 -10.46 23.41
CA ILE A 25 -0.48 -11.00 22.22
C ILE A 25 -0.29 -12.53 22.04
N SER A 26 0.17 -13.21 23.10
CA SER A 26 0.56 -14.62 23.12
C SER A 26 -0.59 -15.59 23.45
N SER A 27 -1.86 -15.19 23.28
CA SER A 27 -2.99 -16.14 23.33
C SER A 27 -2.84 -17.16 22.19
N PRO A 28 -2.86 -18.48 22.49
CA PRO A 28 -2.77 -19.50 21.47
C PRO A 28 -4.12 -19.67 20.76
N ILE A 29 -4.26 -19.00 19.62
CA ILE A 29 -5.24 -19.44 18.61
C ILE A 29 -4.90 -20.91 18.30
N ALA A 30 -5.91 -21.77 18.31
CA ALA A 30 -5.71 -23.20 18.06
C ALA A 30 -5.03 -23.39 16.69
N ALA A 31 -3.96 -24.18 16.67
CA ALA A 31 -3.16 -24.41 15.46
C ALA A 31 -4.05 -24.71 14.26
N SER A 32 -3.88 -23.93 13.19
CA SER A 32 -4.68 -24.08 11.98
C SER A 32 -4.52 -25.49 11.41
N ALA A 33 -5.55 -25.97 10.73
CA ALA A 33 -5.36 -27.05 9.78
C ALA A 33 -4.35 -26.62 8.70
N SER A 34 -3.78 -27.60 8.00
CA SER A 34 -3.05 -27.37 6.74
C SER A 34 -3.87 -26.44 5.83
N GLN A 35 -3.22 -25.47 5.17
CA GLN A 35 -3.91 -24.60 4.22
C GLN A 35 -4.68 -25.46 3.19
N PRO A 36 -5.92 -25.10 2.85
CA PRO A 36 -6.66 -25.79 1.81
C PRO A 36 -5.96 -25.60 0.47
N THR A 37 -6.04 -26.61 -0.39
CA THR A 37 -5.56 -26.48 -1.77
C THR A 37 -6.44 -25.50 -2.56
N ALA A 38 -5.90 -24.91 -3.63
CA ALA A 38 -6.67 -24.06 -4.53
C ALA A 38 -7.94 -24.78 -5.05
N ALA A 39 -7.80 -26.06 -5.41
CA ALA A 39 -8.89 -26.93 -5.83
C ALA A 39 -9.98 -27.14 -4.76
N GLU A 40 -9.64 -27.23 -3.47
CA GLU A 40 -10.61 -27.31 -2.36
C GLU A 40 -11.38 -26.00 -2.15
N LEU A 41 -10.80 -24.85 -2.51
CA LEU A 41 -11.44 -23.55 -2.45
C LEU A 41 -12.16 -23.14 -3.75
N GLY A 42 -12.05 -23.92 -4.82
CA GLY A 42 -12.59 -23.58 -6.14
C GLY A 42 -11.82 -22.47 -6.86
N LEU A 43 -10.58 -22.19 -6.43
CA LEU A 43 -9.65 -21.33 -7.16
C LEU A 43 -9.01 -22.11 -8.33
N PRO A 44 -8.47 -21.42 -9.36
CA PRO A 44 -7.67 -22.05 -10.40
C PRO A 44 -6.52 -22.91 -9.85
N GLU A 45 -6.11 -23.94 -10.58
CA GLU A 45 -4.91 -24.72 -10.24
C GLU A 45 -3.63 -24.06 -10.78
N GLU A 46 -3.77 -23.09 -11.69
CA GLU A 46 -2.70 -22.28 -12.26
C GLU A 46 -2.41 -21.05 -11.38
N ALA A 47 -1.13 -20.62 -11.36
CA ALA A 47 -0.68 -19.46 -10.60
C ALA A 47 -1.37 -18.15 -11.04
N MET A 48 -1.33 -17.13 -10.17
CA MET A 48 -2.01 -15.83 -10.36
C MET A 48 -1.89 -15.29 -11.80
N PRO A 49 -2.99 -14.77 -12.40
CA PRO A 49 -3.01 -14.33 -13.80
C PRO A 49 -1.87 -13.36 -14.14
N ARG A 50 -0.99 -13.76 -15.06
CA ARG A 50 0.20 -12.96 -15.45
C ARG A 50 -0.07 -11.98 -16.59
N GLU A 51 -1.28 -11.92 -17.15
CA GLU A 51 -1.54 -11.33 -18.47
C GLU A 51 -1.48 -9.79 -18.52
N PHE A 52 -1.76 -9.10 -17.42
CA PHE A 52 -1.91 -7.63 -17.35
C PHE A 52 -0.59 -6.84 -17.27
N GLY A 53 0.47 -7.38 -17.88
CA GLY A 53 1.82 -6.78 -17.84
C GLY A 53 2.56 -6.98 -16.52
N ALA A 54 2.14 -7.94 -15.70
CA ALA A 54 2.85 -8.39 -14.53
C ALA A 54 4.18 -9.07 -14.92
N SER A 55 5.19 -9.01 -14.06
CA SER A 55 6.48 -9.61 -14.35
C SER A 55 6.38 -11.14 -14.49
N SER A 56 6.86 -11.64 -15.62
CA SER A 56 6.99 -13.08 -15.89
C SER A 56 8.17 -13.73 -15.15
N ILE A 57 9.03 -12.93 -14.54
CA ILE A 57 10.16 -13.37 -13.72
C ILE A 57 9.63 -14.04 -12.45
N GLU A 58 10.28 -15.13 -12.07
CA GLU A 58 10.21 -15.69 -10.72
C GLU A 58 11.58 -15.51 -10.08
N ALA A 59 11.66 -14.68 -9.05
CA ALA A 59 12.90 -14.25 -8.43
C ALA A 59 13.08 -14.99 -7.10
N TYR A 60 14.20 -15.70 -6.95
CA TYR A 60 14.56 -16.44 -5.74
C TYR A 60 15.27 -15.52 -4.74
N VAL A 61 14.99 -15.66 -3.45
CA VAL A 61 15.58 -14.85 -2.38
C VAL A 61 16.43 -15.77 -1.47
N PRO A 62 17.75 -15.89 -1.68
CA PRO A 62 18.60 -16.83 -0.94
C PRO A 62 18.64 -16.61 0.58
N ALA A 63 18.30 -15.41 1.05
CA ALA A 63 18.24 -15.08 2.46
C ALA A 63 17.14 -15.84 3.23
N SER A 64 16.05 -16.23 2.56
CA SER A 64 14.96 -17.02 3.12
C SER A 64 14.73 -18.37 2.43
N GLY A 65 15.18 -18.51 1.18
CA GLY A 65 15.02 -19.73 0.38
C GLY A 65 13.64 -19.88 -0.28
N HIS A 66 12.92 -18.77 -0.47
CA HIS A 66 11.64 -18.72 -1.17
C HIS A 66 11.73 -17.86 -2.44
N SER A 67 10.73 -17.96 -3.31
CA SER A 67 10.63 -17.20 -4.57
C SER A 67 9.40 -16.29 -4.59
N VAL A 68 9.42 -15.26 -5.44
CA VAL A 68 8.28 -14.35 -5.68
C VAL A 68 8.08 -14.16 -7.18
N THR A 69 6.84 -14.08 -7.66
CA THR A 69 6.51 -13.89 -9.09
C THR A 69 5.18 -13.13 -9.29
N GLY A 70 4.97 -12.60 -10.50
CA GLY A 70 3.75 -11.90 -10.90
C GLY A 70 3.39 -10.73 -9.98
N TYR A 71 2.09 -10.54 -9.71
CA TYR A 71 1.60 -9.45 -8.86
C TYR A 71 2.24 -9.37 -7.47
N MET A 72 2.62 -10.49 -6.84
CA MET A 72 3.28 -10.43 -5.52
C MET A 72 4.69 -9.84 -5.64
N LEU A 73 5.42 -10.20 -6.71
CA LEU A 73 6.76 -9.68 -6.97
C LEU A 73 6.68 -8.19 -7.31
N ASP A 74 5.73 -7.81 -8.16
CA ASP A 74 5.57 -6.43 -8.58
C ASP A 74 5.11 -5.51 -7.44
N TYR A 75 4.10 -5.90 -6.64
CA TYR A 75 3.66 -5.12 -5.48
C TYR A 75 4.74 -5.05 -4.38
N TRP A 76 5.50 -6.14 -4.15
CA TRP A 76 6.67 -6.13 -3.27
C TRP A 76 7.70 -5.09 -3.75
N ARG A 77 8.05 -5.11 -5.04
CA ARG A 77 9.02 -4.19 -5.67
C ARG A 77 8.54 -2.75 -5.77
N ALA A 78 7.23 -2.52 -5.86
CA ALA A 78 6.63 -1.20 -5.80
C ALA A 78 6.88 -0.60 -4.41
N ASN A 79 6.49 -1.32 -3.36
CA ASN A 79 6.37 -0.76 -2.02
C ASN A 79 7.56 -1.08 -1.09
N GLY A 80 8.77 -1.11 -1.67
CA GLY A 80 10.05 -1.11 -0.94
C GLY A 80 10.63 -2.47 -0.58
N ALA A 81 10.04 -3.56 -1.08
CA ALA A 81 10.56 -4.92 -1.04
C ALA A 81 11.05 -5.35 0.35
N ALA A 82 12.27 -5.90 0.42
CA ALA A 82 12.85 -6.41 1.67
C ALA A 82 13.06 -5.34 2.74
N SER A 83 13.20 -4.05 2.38
CA SER A 83 13.38 -2.97 3.37
C SER A 83 12.11 -2.68 4.18
N VAL A 84 10.93 -2.97 3.62
CA VAL A 84 9.62 -2.65 4.22
C VAL A 84 8.89 -3.91 4.69
N TYR A 85 8.74 -4.91 3.81
CA TYR A 85 8.04 -6.17 4.12
C TYR A 85 8.97 -7.28 4.61
N GLY A 86 10.28 -7.16 4.39
CA GLY A 86 11.23 -8.26 4.51
C GLY A 86 11.14 -9.27 3.37
N ASN A 87 11.86 -10.38 3.53
CA ASN A 87 11.92 -11.46 2.55
C ASN A 87 10.60 -12.27 2.51
N PRO A 88 10.28 -12.95 1.39
CA PRO A 88 9.24 -13.98 1.38
C PRO A 88 9.60 -15.12 2.35
N ILE A 89 8.64 -15.53 3.18
CA ILE A 89 8.77 -16.66 4.12
C ILE A 89 7.87 -17.83 3.75
N SER A 90 7.18 -17.76 2.61
CA SER A 90 6.42 -18.87 2.03
C SER A 90 6.49 -18.84 0.52
N GLN A 91 6.09 -19.96 -0.09
CA GLN A 91 5.61 -19.95 -1.47
C GLN A 91 4.20 -19.33 -1.54
N PRO A 92 3.70 -18.91 -2.72
CA PRO A 92 2.30 -18.55 -2.89
C PRO A 92 1.37 -19.73 -2.55
N TYR A 93 0.30 -19.46 -1.81
CA TYR A 93 -0.68 -20.47 -1.38
C TYR A 93 -2.12 -19.95 -1.52
N ALA A 94 -3.08 -20.87 -1.51
CA ALA A 94 -4.49 -20.54 -1.43
C ALA A 94 -4.90 -20.38 0.04
N ALA A 95 -5.28 -19.18 0.47
CA ALA A 95 -5.69 -18.91 1.85
C ALA A 95 -7.18 -19.20 2.04
N SER A 96 -7.57 -19.59 3.26
CA SER A 96 -8.94 -20.02 3.62
C SER A 96 -10.06 -18.97 3.38
N ASN A 97 -9.70 -17.73 3.08
CA ASN A 97 -10.61 -16.65 2.63
C ASN A 97 -10.85 -16.63 1.11
N GLN A 98 -10.39 -17.65 0.37
CA GLN A 98 -10.45 -17.76 -1.09
C GLN A 98 -9.64 -16.69 -1.84
N LEU A 99 -8.54 -16.20 -1.25
CA LEU A 99 -7.56 -15.35 -1.93
C LEU A 99 -6.22 -16.07 -2.10
N TYR A 100 -5.54 -15.80 -3.22
CA TYR A 100 -4.13 -16.15 -3.37
C TYR A 100 -3.32 -15.31 -2.40
N SER A 101 -2.48 -15.94 -1.60
CA SER A 101 -1.70 -15.26 -0.57
C SER A 101 -0.23 -15.67 -0.60
N GLN A 102 0.64 -14.79 -0.12
CA GLN A 102 2.06 -15.12 0.12
C GLN A 102 2.53 -14.39 1.37
N ALA A 103 3.24 -15.11 2.24
CA ALA A 103 3.79 -14.55 3.47
C ALA A 103 5.19 -13.98 3.25
N PHE A 104 5.42 -12.81 3.83
CA PHE A 104 6.70 -12.13 3.98
C PHE A 104 6.96 -11.89 5.47
N GLU A 105 8.20 -11.57 5.85
CA GLU A 105 8.57 -11.43 7.28
C GLU A 105 7.63 -10.51 8.07
N ARG A 106 7.16 -9.41 7.46
CA ARG A 106 6.37 -8.33 8.09
C ARG A 106 4.96 -8.16 7.51
N GLY A 107 4.46 -9.12 6.73
CA GLY A 107 3.10 -9.06 6.19
C GLY A 107 2.70 -10.30 5.39
N VAL A 108 1.39 -10.54 5.24
CA VAL A 108 0.86 -11.53 4.30
C VAL A 108 0.14 -10.78 3.20
N PHE A 109 0.64 -10.88 1.97
CA PHE A 109 -0.03 -10.35 0.80
C PHE A 109 -1.19 -11.23 0.41
N GLN A 110 -2.25 -10.62 -0.08
CA GLN A 110 -3.44 -11.25 -0.62
C GLN A 110 -3.74 -10.60 -1.98
N TYR A 111 -4.01 -11.42 -3.00
CA TYR A 111 -4.36 -10.99 -4.34
C TYR A 111 -5.81 -11.36 -4.66
N SER A 112 -6.51 -10.46 -5.35
CA SER A 112 -7.82 -10.72 -5.94
C SER A 112 -7.88 -10.11 -7.33
N GLU A 113 -8.35 -10.87 -8.31
CA GLU A 113 -8.64 -10.33 -9.64
C GLU A 113 -9.73 -9.26 -9.59
N VAL A 114 -10.67 -9.34 -8.64
CA VAL A 114 -11.67 -8.29 -8.39
C VAL A 114 -11.03 -6.98 -7.90
N TRP A 115 -9.80 -7.04 -7.36
CA TRP A 115 -9.03 -5.86 -7.00
C TRP A 115 -8.22 -5.27 -8.16
N LEU A 116 -8.35 -5.82 -9.37
CA LEU A 116 -8.00 -5.11 -10.61
C LEU A 116 -9.13 -4.13 -11.05
N TYR A 117 -10.23 -4.04 -10.27
CA TYR A 117 -11.53 -3.48 -10.68
C TYR A 117 -12.34 -2.53 -9.70
N SER A 118 -11.97 -1.79 -8.63
CA SER A 118 -10.80 -1.48 -7.76
C SER A 118 -9.66 -0.56 -8.26
N ASP A 119 -9.69 0.74 -7.95
CA ASP A 119 -8.59 1.69 -8.25
C ASP A 119 -7.39 1.45 -7.33
N ASP A 120 -7.69 0.97 -6.12
CA ASP A 120 -6.74 0.35 -5.20
C ASP A 120 -5.93 -0.76 -5.91
N ALA A 121 -4.69 -0.98 -5.47
CA ALA A 121 -3.86 -2.09 -5.92
C ALA A 121 -4.56 -3.48 -5.84
N ALA A 122 -4.26 -4.32 -6.84
CA ALA A 122 -4.75 -5.70 -6.93
C ALA A 122 -4.18 -6.66 -5.85
N VAL A 123 -3.20 -6.18 -5.07
CA VAL A 123 -2.61 -6.86 -3.91
C VAL A 123 -2.82 -5.98 -2.68
N ARG A 124 -3.18 -6.60 -1.55
CA ARG A 124 -3.40 -5.93 -0.26
C ARG A 124 -2.81 -6.75 0.88
N LEU A 125 -2.56 -6.14 2.04
CA LEU A 125 -2.16 -6.87 3.24
C LEU A 125 -3.36 -7.52 3.95
N GLN A 126 -3.15 -8.73 4.49
CA GLN A 126 -4.11 -9.39 5.38
C GLN A 126 -4.32 -8.57 6.68
N PRO A 127 -5.56 -8.43 7.17
CA PRO A 127 -5.89 -7.71 8.41
C PRO A 127 -5.53 -8.48 9.70
N ILE A 128 -4.27 -8.90 9.81
CA ILE A 128 -3.73 -9.83 10.83
C ILE A 128 -4.01 -9.37 12.27
N VAL A 129 -3.93 -8.05 12.52
CA VAL A 129 -4.12 -7.49 13.85
C VAL A 129 -5.60 -7.38 14.20
N GLN A 130 -6.43 -6.97 13.24
CA GLN A 130 -7.89 -6.93 13.40
C GLN A 130 -8.48 -8.34 13.61
N GLU A 131 -7.94 -9.35 12.93
CA GLU A 131 -8.25 -10.77 13.17
C GLU A 131 -7.88 -11.19 14.60
N ALA A 132 -6.66 -10.88 15.07
CA ALA A 132 -6.21 -11.20 16.43
C ALA A 132 -7.02 -10.47 17.54
N ILE A 133 -7.39 -9.21 17.31
CA ILE A 133 -8.27 -8.43 18.19
C ILE A 133 -9.69 -9.03 18.22
N THR A 134 -10.19 -9.52 17.07
CA THR A 134 -11.51 -10.16 16.99
C THR A 134 -11.52 -11.54 17.67
N ALA A 135 -10.45 -12.33 17.48
CA ALA A 135 -10.28 -13.63 18.13
C ALA A 135 -10.22 -13.50 19.67
N SER A 136 -9.36 -12.63 20.20
CA SER A 136 -9.24 -12.40 21.65
C SER A 136 -10.54 -11.91 22.31
N ARG A 137 -11.33 -11.06 21.63
CA ARG A 137 -12.68 -10.65 22.07
C ARG A 137 -13.69 -11.79 22.16
N SER A 138 -13.43 -12.93 21.50
CA SER A 138 -14.24 -14.15 21.61
C SER A 138 -13.82 -15.05 22.77
N GLU A 139 -12.55 -14.96 23.21
CA GLU A 139 -12.02 -15.73 24.33
C GLU A 139 -12.67 -15.29 25.65
N THR A 140 -13.07 -16.29 26.45
CA THR A 140 -13.61 -16.07 27.79
C THR A 140 -12.57 -16.50 28.81
N ARG A 141 -12.09 -15.54 29.59
CA ARG A 141 -11.13 -15.69 30.68
C ARG A 141 -11.59 -16.72 31.70
N SER A 142 -10.64 -17.27 32.46
CA SER A 142 -10.92 -18.21 33.56
C SER A 142 -11.78 -17.65 34.70
N ASP A 143 -12.03 -16.33 34.74
CA ASP A 143 -12.96 -15.67 35.66
C ASP A 143 -14.37 -15.41 35.06
N GLY A 144 -14.64 -15.95 33.87
CA GLY A 144 -15.95 -15.86 33.20
C GLY A 144 -16.21 -14.53 32.46
N ARG A 145 -15.22 -13.64 32.37
CA ARG A 145 -15.28 -12.39 31.60
C ARG A 145 -14.68 -12.59 30.21
N ARG A 146 -15.17 -11.88 29.18
CA ARG A 146 -14.48 -11.82 27.88
C ARG A 146 -13.24 -10.93 27.97
N ASP A 147 -12.15 -11.28 27.28
CA ASP A 147 -11.02 -10.37 27.11
C ASP A 147 -11.33 -9.31 26.04
N GLY A 148 -12.13 -8.32 26.44
CA GLY A 148 -12.68 -7.30 25.54
C GLY A 148 -13.75 -6.43 26.20
N ALA A 149 -13.50 -5.96 27.43
CA ALA A 149 -14.51 -5.28 28.23
C ALA A 149 -13.97 -4.18 29.18
N ASP A 150 -13.23 -3.20 28.66
CA ASP A 150 -13.26 -1.85 29.24
C ASP A 150 -13.70 -0.81 28.19
N ARG A 151 -14.92 -0.28 28.37
CA ARG A 151 -15.49 0.77 27.51
C ARG A 151 -15.11 2.15 28.05
N ARG A 152 -13.81 2.41 28.19
CA ARG A 152 -13.26 3.63 28.84
C ARG A 152 -12.13 4.31 28.07
N ALA A 153 -12.30 4.41 26.75
CA ALA A 153 -11.59 5.39 25.93
C ALA A 153 -12.51 5.90 24.80
N VAL A 154 -13.63 6.52 25.16
CA VAL A 154 -14.29 7.51 24.28
C VAL A 154 -14.21 8.85 25.01
N PRO A 155 -13.19 9.69 24.72
CA PRO A 155 -13.17 11.06 25.21
C PRO A 155 -14.31 11.81 24.54
N ALA A 156 -15.35 12.16 25.30
CA ALA A 156 -16.46 12.99 24.81
C ALA A 156 -16.08 14.48 24.78
N ALA A 157 -14.93 14.78 24.17
CA ALA A 157 -14.76 16.01 23.40
C ALA A 157 -15.54 15.83 22.08
N SER A 158 -15.79 16.88 21.29
CA SER A 158 -16.27 16.63 19.93
C SER A 158 -15.11 16.06 19.10
N ASP A 159 -15.40 15.26 18.07
CA ASP A 159 -14.35 14.70 17.20
C ASP A 159 -13.50 15.82 16.57
N ALA A 160 -14.10 17.00 16.34
CA ALA A 160 -13.41 18.21 15.93
C ALA A 160 -12.44 18.76 16.99
N ASP A 161 -12.77 18.76 18.28
CA ASP A 161 -11.85 19.20 19.35
C ASP A 161 -10.62 18.28 19.44
N ARG A 162 -10.83 16.96 19.41
CA ARG A 162 -9.74 15.97 19.43
C ARG A 162 -8.93 15.99 18.13
N ALA A 163 -9.58 16.18 16.97
CA ALA A 163 -8.87 16.35 15.71
C ALA A 163 -8.04 17.65 15.67
N ASN A 164 -8.53 18.75 16.26
CA ASN A 164 -7.77 20.01 16.37
C ASN A 164 -6.56 19.87 17.31
N GLU A 165 -6.70 19.15 18.43
CA GLU A 165 -5.59 18.80 19.33
C GLU A 165 -4.52 17.98 18.61
N VAL A 166 -4.93 16.88 17.97
CA VAL A 166 -4.04 15.98 17.21
C VAL A 166 -3.38 16.69 16.03
N ALA A 167 -4.10 17.56 15.31
CA ALA A 167 -3.55 18.34 14.19
C ALA A 167 -2.55 19.42 14.66
N ALA A 168 -2.73 19.99 15.85
CA ALA A 168 -1.76 20.90 16.45
C ALA A 168 -0.43 20.22 16.83
N GLU A 169 -0.46 18.90 17.03
CA GLU A 169 0.72 18.04 17.22
C GLU A 169 1.27 17.45 15.90
N GLY A 170 0.74 17.88 14.74
CA GLY A 170 1.14 17.39 13.41
C GLY A 170 0.62 16.00 13.06
N GLY A 171 -0.38 15.51 13.78
CA GLY A 171 -1.06 14.24 13.49
C GLY A 171 -2.40 14.39 12.76
N ARG A 172 -3.07 13.25 12.57
CA ARG A 172 -4.44 13.15 12.05
C ARG A 172 -5.27 12.17 12.89
N LEU A 173 -6.57 12.40 12.99
CA LEU A 173 -7.52 11.51 13.67
C LEU A 173 -8.22 10.61 12.64
N SER A 174 -8.18 9.30 12.86
CA SER A 174 -8.94 8.33 12.04
C SER A 174 -10.44 8.50 12.26
N GLN A 175 -11.16 8.95 11.24
CA GLN A 175 -12.63 9.05 11.30
C GLN A 175 -13.31 7.68 11.39
N THR A 176 -12.64 6.61 10.94
CA THR A 176 -13.14 5.23 10.97
C THR A 176 -13.08 4.61 12.37
N THR A 177 -12.06 4.94 13.17
CA THR A 177 -11.75 4.24 14.43
C THR A 177 -11.60 5.13 15.66
N GLY A 178 -11.47 6.45 15.50
CA GLY A 178 -11.32 7.42 16.59
C GLY A 178 -9.92 7.48 17.22
N TYR A 179 -8.93 6.75 16.67
CA TYR A 179 -7.52 6.81 17.12
C TYR A 179 -6.71 7.80 16.30
N SER A 180 -5.70 8.41 16.92
CA SER A 180 -4.79 9.35 16.30
C SER A 180 -3.59 8.65 15.68
N ILE A 181 -2.93 9.30 14.71
CA ILE A 181 -1.57 8.94 14.27
C ILE A 181 -0.77 10.23 14.07
N SER A 182 0.45 10.27 14.60
CA SER A 182 1.31 11.45 14.65
C SER A 182 2.79 11.09 14.72
N GLY A 183 3.67 12.08 14.67
CA GLY A 183 5.12 11.92 14.84
C GLY A 183 5.74 10.92 13.86
N ALA A 184 6.68 10.11 14.35
CA ALA A 184 7.40 9.14 13.52
C ALA A 184 6.48 8.07 12.90
N PHE A 185 5.42 7.63 13.60
CA PHE A 185 4.43 6.71 13.02
C PHE A 185 3.60 7.39 11.92
N GLY A 186 3.22 8.65 12.11
CA GLY A 186 2.54 9.46 11.09
C GLY A 186 3.36 9.59 9.82
N GLN A 187 4.62 10.01 9.96
CA GLN A 187 5.55 10.13 8.83
C GLN A 187 5.83 8.79 8.15
N TRP A 188 6.05 7.71 8.90
CA TRP A 188 6.25 6.38 8.30
C TRP A 188 5.03 5.96 7.50
N TYR A 189 3.83 6.13 8.06
CA TYR A 189 2.55 5.80 7.42
C TYR A 189 2.39 6.56 6.10
N ASP A 190 2.62 7.87 6.08
CA ASP A 190 2.50 8.69 4.86
C ASP A 190 3.53 8.29 3.78
N ASN A 191 4.74 7.91 4.18
CA ASN A 191 5.79 7.47 3.27
C ASN A 191 5.59 6.02 2.72
N HIS A 192 4.66 5.23 3.25
CA HIS A 192 4.48 3.80 2.92
C HIS A 192 2.99 3.45 2.62
N GLU A 193 2.36 4.17 1.69
CA GLU A 193 0.95 4.04 1.26
C GLU A 193 -0.13 4.22 2.35
N GLY A 194 0.26 4.35 3.62
CA GLY A 194 -0.56 4.63 4.77
C GLY A 194 -1.72 3.66 4.95
N TRP A 195 -2.90 4.08 4.48
CA TRP A 195 -4.14 3.32 4.59
C TRP A 195 -4.07 1.99 3.84
N PHE A 196 -3.48 1.96 2.64
CA PHE A 196 -3.42 0.72 1.84
C PHE A 196 -2.51 -0.33 2.46
N TYR A 197 -1.41 0.11 3.09
CA TYR A 197 -0.53 -0.78 3.84
C TYR A 197 -1.17 -1.21 5.17
N LEU A 198 -1.36 -0.27 6.10
CA LEU A 198 -1.65 -0.59 7.50
C LEU A 198 -3.14 -0.64 7.85
N GLY A 199 -4.01 -0.02 7.04
CA GLY A 199 -5.39 0.26 7.40
C GLY A 199 -5.48 1.32 8.51
N ALA A 200 -6.63 1.39 9.19
CA ALA A 200 -6.83 2.34 10.28
C ALA A 200 -5.89 2.07 11.47
N PRO A 201 -5.46 3.10 12.23
CA PRO A 201 -4.96 2.89 13.58
C PRO A 201 -6.08 2.29 14.44
N VAL A 202 -5.77 1.23 15.20
CA VAL A 202 -6.68 0.54 16.14
C VAL A 202 -6.23 0.69 17.60
N SER A 203 -5.14 1.42 17.84
CA SER A 203 -4.73 1.94 19.14
C SER A 203 -4.16 3.36 18.99
N GLU A 204 -4.08 4.12 20.09
CA GLU A 204 -3.09 5.19 20.22
C GLU A 204 -1.66 4.57 20.35
N PRO A 205 -0.57 5.35 20.23
CA PRO A 205 0.77 4.89 20.59
C PRO A 205 0.84 4.34 22.02
N MET A 206 1.54 3.22 22.21
CA MET A 206 1.61 2.47 23.47
C MET A 206 2.89 1.63 23.57
N THR A 207 3.20 1.09 24.75
CA THR A 207 4.35 0.18 24.91
C THR A 207 4.02 -1.21 24.35
N ILE A 208 4.72 -1.61 23.28
CA ILE A 208 4.62 -2.93 22.66
C ILE A 208 6.02 -3.55 22.68
N ARG A 209 6.16 -4.78 23.20
CA ARG A 209 7.44 -5.51 23.31
C ARG A 209 8.55 -4.78 24.10
N GLY A 210 8.19 -3.77 24.90
CA GLY A 210 9.12 -2.95 25.68
C GLY A 210 9.64 -1.71 24.95
N VAL A 211 9.24 -1.50 23.69
CA VAL A 211 9.47 -0.27 22.92
C VAL A 211 8.16 0.49 22.70
N GLU A 212 8.22 1.70 22.15
CA GLU A 212 7.03 2.40 21.69
C GLU A 212 6.52 1.80 20.38
N GLY A 213 5.20 1.69 20.23
CA GLY A 213 4.57 1.10 19.04
C GLY A 213 3.09 1.42 18.94
N GLN A 214 2.53 1.24 17.74
CA GLN A 214 1.13 1.51 17.48
C GLN A 214 0.51 0.38 16.65
N MET A 215 -0.71 -0.02 17.00
CA MET A 215 -1.46 -1.06 16.29
C MET A 215 -2.35 -0.45 15.21
N PHE A 216 -2.38 -1.10 14.05
CA PHE A 216 -3.24 -0.80 12.91
C PHE A 216 -4.04 -2.05 12.52
N GLU A 217 -4.94 -1.98 11.54
CA GLU A 217 -5.76 -3.14 11.14
C GLU A 217 -4.92 -4.31 10.56
N ASN A 218 -3.91 -3.99 9.75
CA ASN A 218 -3.08 -4.97 9.03
C ASN A 218 -1.74 -5.26 9.70
N GLY A 219 -1.25 -4.38 10.58
CA GLY A 219 0.10 -4.49 11.15
C GLY A 219 0.31 -3.69 12.44
N ILE A 220 1.53 -3.78 12.97
CA ILE A 220 1.96 -3.02 14.15
C ILE A 220 3.24 -2.29 13.77
N LEU A 221 3.31 -0.99 14.02
CA LEU A 221 4.57 -0.23 13.96
C LEU A 221 5.27 -0.28 15.31
N LEU A 222 6.60 -0.42 15.28
CA LEU A 222 7.50 -0.39 16.43
C LEU A 222 8.59 0.65 16.17
N LEU A 223 8.85 1.52 17.14
CA LEU A 223 9.96 2.47 17.10
C LEU A 223 11.16 1.84 17.83
N GLN A 224 12.22 1.52 17.09
CA GLN A 224 13.45 0.89 17.59
C GLN A 224 14.66 1.67 17.06
N GLU A 225 15.57 2.09 17.95
CA GLU A 225 16.80 2.81 17.57
C GLU A 225 16.55 4.02 16.65
N ASP A 226 15.53 4.83 16.98
CA ASP A 226 15.01 5.98 16.22
C ASP A 226 14.54 5.63 14.78
N GLN A 227 14.24 4.36 14.49
CA GLN A 227 13.67 3.88 13.24
C GLN A 227 12.30 3.22 13.47
N VAL A 228 11.33 3.54 12.61
CA VAL A 228 10.01 2.89 12.62
C VAL A 228 10.05 1.68 11.69
N GLN A 229 9.64 0.51 12.21
CA GLN A 229 9.56 -0.73 11.46
C GLN A 229 8.23 -1.45 11.72
N VAL A 230 7.75 -2.19 10.73
CA VAL A 230 6.59 -3.09 10.88
C VAL A 230 7.02 -4.34 11.65
N ALA A 231 6.22 -4.75 12.63
CA ALA A 231 6.46 -5.94 13.44
C ALA A 231 6.38 -7.22 12.57
N PRO A 232 7.34 -8.16 12.69
CA PRO A 232 7.40 -9.35 11.86
C PRO A 232 6.41 -10.46 12.30
N LEU A 233 5.11 -10.13 12.39
CA LEU A 233 4.08 -11.03 12.94
C LEU A 233 4.00 -12.39 12.21
N PRO A 234 4.07 -12.47 10.85
CA PRO A 234 4.07 -13.75 10.16
C PRO A 234 5.32 -14.59 10.43
N ALA A 235 6.51 -13.99 10.52
CA ALA A 235 7.77 -14.71 10.76
C ALA A 235 7.96 -15.15 12.23
N GLU A 236 7.37 -14.43 13.19
CA GLU A 236 7.44 -14.80 14.61
C GLU A 236 6.53 -15.97 14.98
N HIS A 237 5.40 -16.13 14.28
CA HIS A 237 4.36 -17.11 14.59
C HIS A 237 3.74 -17.75 13.32
N PRO A 238 4.53 -18.28 12.37
CA PRO A 238 3.99 -18.84 11.12
C PRO A 238 2.97 -19.96 11.36
N GLU A 239 3.13 -20.74 12.43
CA GLU A 239 2.21 -21.80 12.85
C GLU A 239 0.82 -21.28 13.26
N LYS A 240 0.73 -20.04 13.75
CA LYS A 240 -0.52 -19.38 14.15
C LYS A 240 -1.36 -18.97 12.94
N TYR A 241 -0.70 -18.71 11.81
CA TYR A 241 -1.30 -18.31 10.54
C TYR A 241 -1.37 -19.46 9.52
N GLY A 242 -0.85 -20.64 9.88
CA GLY A 242 -0.80 -21.82 9.00
C GLY A 242 0.16 -21.64 7.81
N ILE A 243 1.23 -20.85 7.96
CA ILE A 243 2.17 -20.55 6.89
C ILE A 243 3.20 -21.69 6.78
N ASP A 244 3.34 -22.27 5.58
CA ASP A 244 4.44 -23.19 5.29
C ASP A 244 5.71 -22.39 4.99
N THR A 245 6.70 -22.54 5.88
CA THR A 245 8.02 -21.88 5.84
C THR A 245 9.12 -22.83 5.36
N THR A 246 8.75 -23.95 4.70
CA THR A 246 9.71 -24.88 4.11
C THR A 246 10.41 -24.24 2.90
N PRO A 247 11.74 -24.03 2.92
CA PRO A 247 12.47 -23.46 1.79
C PRO A 247 12.44 -24.39 0.57
N ILE A 248 12.56 -23.81 -0.63
CA ILE A 248 12.67 -24.55 -1.89
C ILE A 248 14.08 -24.48 -2.48
N ASP A 249 14.43 -25.46 -3.30
CA ASP A 249 15.63 -25.42 -4.13
C ASP A 249 15.51 -24.28 -5.16
N GLN A 250 16.60 -23.54 -5.38
CA GLN A 250 16.64 -22.42 -6.35
C GLN A 250 16.37 -22.86 -7.80
N GLY A 251 16.75 -24.09 -8.18
CA GLY A 251 16.64 -24.57 -9.55
C GLY A 251 17.32 -23.63 -10.56
N ASP A 252 16.58 -23.23 -11.59
CA ASP A 252 17.01 -22.28 -12.63
C ASP A 252 16.58 -20.83 -12.35
N MET A 253 16.00 -20.52 -11.17
CA MET A 253 15.51 -19.17 -10.86
C MET A 253 16.65 -18.17 -10.63
N PRO A 254 16.58 -16.95 -11.21
CA PRO A 254 17.52 -15.88 -10.89
C PRO A 254 17.40 -15.46 -9.43
N GLU A 255 18.55 -15.15 -8.80
CA GLU A 255 18.59 -14.44 -7.53
C GLU A 255 18.01 -13.04 -7.68
N TYR A 256 17.13 -12.64 -6.76
CA TYR A 256 16.45 -11.35 -6.81
C TYR A 256 17.43 -10.18 -6.79
N SER A 257 17.28 -9.30 -7.78
CA SER A 257 17.90 -7.98 -7.82
C SER A 257 16.97 -7.05 -8.60
N GLU A 258 16.89 -5.78 -8.21
CA GLU A 258 16.21 -4.76 -9.02
C GLU A 258 16.80 -4.69 -10.45
N SER A 259 18.09 -5.01 -10.65
CA SER A 259 18.72 -5.04 -11.98
C SER A 259 18.13 -6.06 -12.97
N LEU A 260 17.30 -7.01 -12.52
CA LEU A 260 16.58 -7.93 -13.41
C LEU A 260 15.48 -7.24 -14.24
N PHE A 261 15.03 -6.05 -13.83
CA PHE A 261 13.84 -5.40 -14.37
C PHE A 261 14.14 -4.12 -15.19
N TYR A 262 15.38 -3.60 -15.15
CA TYR A 262 15.79 -2.42 -15.90
C TYR A 262 16.48 -2.80 -17.21
N SER A 263 15.80 -2.56 -18.34
CA SER A 263 16.33 -2.70 -19.70
C SER A 263 16.65 -1.35 -20.34
N ASN A 264 15.97 -0.28 -19.91
CA ASN A 264 16.12 1.08 -20.40
C ASN A 264 16.88 1.95 -19.38
N PRO A 265 17.82 2.80 -19.82
CA PRO A 265 18.55 3.71 -18.93
C PRO A 265 17.64 4.86 -18.46
N ASN A 266 17.81 5.29 -17.21
CA ASN A 266 17.17 6.51 -16.71
C ASN A 266 17.71 7.74 -17.49
N PRO A 267 16.87 8.54 -18.17
CA PRO A 267 17.33 9.74 -18.88
C PRO A 267 17.92 10.81 -17.94
N TYR A 268 17.60 10.78 -16.64
CA TYR A 268 18.20 11.65 -15.61
C TYR A 268 19.51 11.10 -15.02
N GLY A 269 19.92 9.88 -15.37
CA GLY A 269 21.19 9.28 -14.94
C GLY A 269 21.27 8.84 -13.48
N VAL A 270 20.16 8.87 -12.73
CA VAL A 270 20.06 8.26 -11.38
C VAL A 270 19.85 6.76 -11.54
N ASP A 271 20.61 5.94 -10.82
CA ASP A 271 20.49 4.47 -10.84
C ASP A 271 19.54 3.97 -9.73
N PRO A 272 18.30 3.59 -10.05
CA PRO A 272 17.31 3.14 -9.06
C PRO A 272 17.65 1.78 -8.44
N THR A 273 18.61 1.02 -8.99
CA THR A 273 19.07 -0.24 -8.40
C THR A 273 19.96 -0.04 -7.17
N THR A 274 20.33 1.22 -6.89
CA THR A 274 21.17 1.63 -5.74
C THR A 274 20.38 2.32 -4.61
N ILE A 275 19.05 2.36 -4.70
CA ILE A 275 18.16 3.10 -3.80
C ILE A 275 17.15 2.15 -3.15
N ASP A 276 17.03 2.18 -1.84
CA ASP A 276 16.03 1.40 -1.09
C ASP A 276 14.72 2.19 -0.89
N GLY A 277 13.65 1.48 -0.51
CA GLY A 277 12.35 2.07 -0.14
C GLY A 277 11.28 2.09 -1.25
N PRO A 278 10.05 2.52 -0.92
CA PRO A 278 8.91 2.48 -1.82
C PRO A 278 9.06 3.45 -3.00
N LYS A 279 8.62 3.02 -4.18
CA LYS A 279 8.53 3.81 -5.39
C LYS A 279 7.22 4.61 -5.39
N ARG A 280 7.21 5.81 -5.96
CA ARG A 280 5.96 6.57 -6.21
C ARG A 280 6.09 7.52 -7.41
N ILE A 281 4.95 7.84 -8.01
CA ILE A 281 4.79 8.78 -9.10
C ILE A 281 3.89 9.93 -8.64
N GLU A 282 4.30 11.17 -8.89
CA GLU A 282 3.60 12.40 -8.57
C GLU A 282 3.40 13.19 -9.88
N VAL A 283 2.18 13.63 -10.19
CA VAL A 283 1.85 14.39 -11.41
C VAL A 283 1.14 15.69 -11.01
N SER A 284 1.75 16.83 -11.35
CA SER A 284 1.12 18.15 -11.23
C SER A 284 0.54 18.59 -12.56
N ILE A 285 -0.76 18.91 -12.55
CA ILE A 285 -1.50 19.46 -13.69
C ILE A 285 -1.13 20.94 -13.90
N SER A 286 -0.95 21.72 -12.84
CA SER A 286 -0.61 23.15 -12.95
C SER A 286 0.84 23.39 -13.41
N GLU A 287 1.79 22.54 -12.99
CA GLU A 287 3.19 22.57 -13.46
C GLU A 287 3.44 21.74 -14.73
N GLN A 288 2.47 20.95 -15.20
CA GLN A 288 2.61 20.00 -16.30
C GLN A 288 3.86 19.12 -16.17
N THR A 289 4.11 18.64 -14.95
CA THR A 289 5.36 17.98 -14.55
C THR A 289 5.06 16.71 -13.77
N MET A 290 5.75 15.64 -14.12
CA MET A 290 5.80 14.38 -13.38
C MET A 290 7.10 14.31 -12.58
N ARG A 291 7.01 13.91 -11.31
CA ARG A 291 8.12 13.59 -10.41
C ARG A 291 8.02 12.14 -9.97
N VAL A 292 9.15 11.48 -9.83
CA VAL A 292 9.22 10.04 -9.56
C VAL A 292 10.29 9.78 -8.53
N TYR A 293 9.95 9.04 -7.48
CA TYR A 293 10.81 8.84 -6.32
C TYR A 293 10.95 7.37 -5.96
N GLN A 294 12.03 7.05 -5.25
CA GLN A 294 12.25 5.79 -4.56
C GLN A 294 12.79 6.12 -3.16
N GLY A 295 12.04 5.74 -2.12
CA GLY A 295 12.18 6.33 -0.79
C GLY A 295 12.02 7.86 -0.84
N ASP A 296 12.94 8.57 -0.18
CA ASP A 296 13.01 10.04 -0.22
C ASP A 296 13.79 10.59 -1.45
N THR A 297 14.31 9.73 -2.33
CA THR A 297 15.18 10.15 -3.45
C THR A 297 14.37 10.41 -4.72
N LEU A 298 14.50 11.60 -5.30
CA LEU A 298 13.98 11.91 -6.65
C LEU A 298 14.82 11.17 -7.70
N VAL A 299 14.19 10.23 -8.41
CA VAL A 299 14.80 9.38 -9.45
C VAL A 299 14.66 10.03 -10.84
N LEU A 300 13.52 10.69 -11.10
CA LEU A 300 13.21 11.36 -12.35
C LEU A 300 12.31 12.57 -12.12
N GLU A 301 12.52 13.64 -12.87
CA GLU A 301 11.51 14.68 -13.14
C GLU A 301 11.30 14.76 -14.66
N SER A 302 10.10 15.08 -15.14
CA SER A 302 9.87 15.30 -16.57
C SER A 302 8.69 16.24 -16.79
N LEU A 303 8.80 17.11 -17.80
CA LEU A 303 7.63 17.70 -18.41
C LEU A 303 6.75 16.60 -19.01
N VAL A 304 5.43 16.75 -18.91
CA VAL A 304 4.41 15.85 -19.46
C VAL A 304 3.31 16.68 -20.15
N SER A 305 2.34 16.02 -20.78
CA SER A 305 1.10 16.69 -21.21
C SER A 305 -0.11 15.93 -20.69
N THR A 306 -0.89 16.57 -19.82
CA THR A 306 -2.12 16.02 -19.22
C THR A 306 -3.35 16.30 -20.11
N GLY A 307 -4.53 15.95 -19.60
CA GLY A 307 -5.82 16.14 -20.26
C GLY A 307 -6.19 17.60 -20.57
N ILE A 308 -6.83 17.84 -21.72
CA ILE A 308 -7.47 19.12 -22.08
C ILE A 308 -8.99 19.06 -21.90
N GLU A 309 -9.58 20.17 -21.44
CA GLU A 309 -11.03 20.43 -21.46
C GLU A 309 -11.70 19.89 -22.75
N PRO A 310 -12.75 19.07 -22.65
CA PRO A 310 -13.47 18.65 -21.44
C PRO A 310 -12.90 17.41 -20.71
N ASN A 311 -11.82 16.81 -21.22
CA ASN A 311 -11.21 15.57 -20.73
C ASN A 311 -9.98 15.87 -19.86
N HIS A 312 -10.18 16.48 -18.70
CA HIS A 312 -9.10 16.73 -17.73
C HIS A 312 -8.62 15.42 -17.11
N THR A 313 -7.35 15.36 -16.70
CA THR A 313 -6.80 14.23 -15.93
C THR A 313 -7.39 14.24 -14.52
N GLU A 314 -7.86 13.08 -14.02
CA GLU A 314 -8.55 13.04 -12.73
C GLU A 314 -7.57 13.22 -11.55
N ILE A 315 -7.98 14.01 -10.57
CA ILE A 315 -7.17 14.34 -9.38
C ILE A 315 -7.42 13.30 -8.29
N GLY A 316 -6.41 12.51 -7.95
CA GLY A 316 -6.59 11.41 -7.00
C GLY A 316 -5.32 10.67 -6.61
N PHE A 317 -5.53 9.58 -5.87
CA PHE A 317 -4.53 8.62 -5.44
C PHE A 317 -4.86 7.28 -6.06
N PHE A 318 -3.98 6.78 -6.92
CA PHE A 318 -4.18 5.62 -7.78
C PHE A 318 -2.96 4.69 -7.71
N HIS A 319 -3.02 3.57 -8.42
CA HIS A 319 -1.91 2.61 -8.55
C HIS A 319 -1.74 2.18 -10.00
N VAL A 320 -0.49 1.99 -10.46
CA VAL A 320 -0.22 1.34 -11.75
C VAL A 320 -0.82 -0.07 -11.73
N ARG A 321 -1.89 -0.29 -12.50
CA ARG A 321 -2.73 -1.49 -12.40
C ARG A 321 -2.61 -2.44 -13.59
N ILE A 322 -2.47 -1.91 -14.81
CA ILE A 322 -2.32 -2.71 -16.04
C ILE A 322 -1.22 -2.08 -16.91
N LYS A 323 -0.36 -2.91 -17.51
CA LYS A 323 0.75 -2.45 -18.36
C LYS A 323 0.79 -3.12 -19.73
N TYR A 324 0.98 -2.33 -20.79
CA TYR A 324 1.19 -2.83 -22.16
C TYR A 324 2.37 -2.13 -22.82
N LYS A 325 3.33 -2.91 -23.36
CA LYS A 325 4.51 -2.35 -24.05
C LYS A 325 4.15 -1.63 -25.36
N SER A 326 3.03 -2.00 -25.99
CA SER A 326 2.39 -1.27 -27.09
C SER A 326 0.90 -1.62 -27.17
N GLN A 327 0.04 -0.63 -27.49
CA GLN A 327 -1.38 -0.84 -27.81
C GLN A 327 -1.84 0.17 -28.87
N THR A 328 -2.95 -0.10 -29.56
CA THR A 328 -3.73 0.98 -30.21
C THR A 328 -4.68 1.55 -29.18
N MET A 329 -4.56 2.85 -28.88
CA MET A 329 -5.48 3.56 -28.01
C MET A 329 -6.52 4.28 -28.88
N GLU A 330 -7.77 3.88 -28.76
CA GLU A 330 -8.87 4.37 -29.59
C GLU A 330 -10.18 4.42 -28.82
N GLY A 331 -11.12 5.21 -29.32
CA GLY A 331 -12.42 5.45 -28.69
C GLY A 331 -13.24 6.47 -29.47
N PHE A 332 -14.32 6.97 -28.85
CA PHE A 332 -15.24 7.92 -29.49
C PHE A 332 -15.50 9.13 -28.60
N THR A 333 -15.51 10.32 -29.21
CA THR A 333 -15.89 11.58 -28.56
C THR A 333 -17.27 12.05 -28.97
N ASN A 334 -17.95 12.77 -28.08
CA ASN A 334 -19.22 13.44 -28.39
C ASN A 334 -19.00 14.81 -29.08
N GLY A 335 -20.08 15.54 -29.36
CA GLY A 335 -20.05 16.84 -30.04
C GLY A 335 -19.35 17.99 -29.30
N SER A 336 -18.88 17.76 -28.06
CA SER A 336 -18.06 18.67 -27.25
C SER A 336 -16.57 18.29 -27.24
N GLY A 337 -16.21 17.12 -27.80
CA GLY A 337 -14.85 16.55 -27.68
C GLY A 337 -14.63 15.68 -26.43
N GLU A 338 -15.67 15.45 -25.61
CA GLU A 338 -15.65 14.58 -24.43
C GLU A 338 -15.65 13.10 -24.86
N VAL A 339 -14.72 12.30 -24.33
CA VAL A 339 -14.63 10.86 -24.56
C VAL A 339 -15.81 10.17 -23.89
N ILE A 340 -16.59 9.42 -24.68
CA ILE A 340 -17.82 8.75 -24.23
C ILE A 340 -17.77 7.22 -24.40
N SER A 341 -16.73 6.69 -25.05
CA SER A 341 -16.43 5.26 -25.09
C SER A 341 -15.00 5.00 -25.54
N LEU A 342 -14.49 3.80 -25.22
CA LEU A 342 -13.16 3.31 -25.57
C LEU A 342 -13.25 2.04 -26.42
N GLY A 343 -12.23 1.80 -27.23
CA GLY A 343 -12.17 0.66 -28.16
C GLY A 343 -12.75 0.96 -29.55
N SER A 344 -12.90 -0.10 -30.34
CA SER A 344 -13.20 -0.01 -31.78
C SER A 344 -14.69 0.11 -32.14
N GLU A 345 -15.60 0.05 -31.18
CA GLU A 345 -17.06 0.11 -31.38
C GLU A 345 -17.71 1.10 -30.40
N GLY A 346 -18.54 2.00 -30.91
CA GLY A 346 -19.18 3.07 -30.13
C GLY A 346 -19.98 4.04 -31.02
N GLU A 347 -20.60 5.03 -30.40
CA GLU A 347 -21.26 6.16 -31.08
C GLU A 347 -20.48 7.45 -30.82
N GLY A 348 -20.20 8.25 -31.85
CA GLY A 348 -19.46 9.52 -31.74
C GLY A 348 -18.50 9.77 -32.90
N GLU A 349 -17.56 10.68 -32.72
CA GLU A 349 -16.41 10.88 -33.61
C GLU A 349 -15.25 9.98 -33.14
N HIS A 350 -14.78 9.08 -34.01
CA HIS A 350 -13.75 8.08 -33.68
C HIS A 350 -12.35 8.70 -33.67
N TYR A 351 -11.60 8.48 -32.59
CA TYR A 351 -10.16 8.75 -32.52
C TYR A 351 -9.40 7.43 -32.39
N SER A 352 -8.21 7.34 -32.99
CA SER A 352 -7.37 6.13 -32.94
C SER A 352 -5.90 6.48 -33.13
N VAL A 353 -5.09 6.20 -32.11
CA VAL A 353 -3.63 6.34 -32.14
C VAL A 353 -3.02 4.95 -32.04
N LYS A 354 -2.25 4.57 -33.07
CA LYS A 354 -1.68 3.23 -33.18
C LYS A 354 -0.31 3.14 -32.53
N ASP A 355 0.02 1.94 -32.06
CA ASP A 355 1.34 1.59 -31.55
C ASP A 355 1.85 2.57 -30.48
N VAL A 356 0.95 2.99 -29.58
CA VAL A 356 1.26 3.83 -28.41
C VAL A 356 2.13 2.99 -27.46
N PRO A 357 3.38 3.39 -27.19
CA PRO A 357 4.32 2.57 -26.43
C PRO A 357 4.21 2.81 -24.93
N ASP A 358 4.68 1.82 -24.17
CA ASP A 358 5.03 1.98 -22.75
C ASP A 358 3.87 2.46 -21.86
N ILE A 359 2.69 1.86 -22.08
CA ILE A 359 1.43 2.22 -21.43
C ILE A 359 1.36 1.61 -20.03
N MET A 360 1.01 2.44 -19.05
CA MET A 360 0.73 2.07 -17.66
C MET A 360 -0.58 2.74 -17.21
N TYR A 361 -1.68 1.99 -17.22
CA TYR A 361 -2.98 2.45 -16.74
C TYR A 361 -3.00 2.55 -15.21
N PHE A 362 -3.65 3.59 -14.67
CA PHE A 362 -3.74 3.81 -13.22
C PHE A 362 -5.17 3.83 -12.63
N ASP A 363 -6.20 4.18 -13.40
CA ASP A 363 -7.60 4.36 -12.92
C ASP A 363 -8.65 3.52 -13.71
N TYR A 364 -9.96 3.74 -13.51
CA TYR A 364 -11.02 3.13 -14.34
C TYR A 364 -11.32 3.80 -15.66
N GLU A 365 -11.15 5.11 -15.76
CA GLU A 365 -11.55 5.87 -16.95
C GLU A 365 -10.52 5.70 -18.08
N ALA A 366 -9.48 4.89 -17.80
CA ALA A 366 -8.40 4.42 -18.65
C ALA A 366 -7.38 5.50 -18.97
N GLU A 367 -7.13 6.35 -17.98
CA GLU A 367 -5.97 7.21 -17.94
C GLU A 367 -4.70 6.37 -17.75
N ALA A 368 -3.71 6.69 -18.58
CA ALA A 368 -2.43 6.01 -18.57
C ALA A 368 -1.27 6.98 -18.65
N LEU A 369 -0.19 6.61 -17.99
CA LEU A 369 1.15 7.13 -18.25
C LEU A 369 1.68 6.39 -19.49
N HIS A 370 2.00 7.09 -20.58
CA HIS A 370 2.51 6.45 -21.81
C HIS A 370 3.37 7.37 -22.68
N GLY A 371 4.12 6.80 -23.61
CA GLY A 371 4.92 7.58 -24.57
C GLY A 371 4.05 8.25 -25.64
N ALA A 372 4.33 9.51 -25.98
CA ALA A 372 3.61 10.26 -27.01
C ALA A 372 4.53 10.66 -28.19
N TYR A 373 4.52 9.88 -29.28
CA TYR A 373 5.37 10.12 -30.45
C TYR A 373 4.84 11.22 -31.40
N TRP A 374 3.58 11.61 -31.25
CA TRP A 374 2.86 12.49 -32.20
C TRP A 374 3.00 13.99 -31.91
N HIS A 375 3.51 14.37 -30.73
CA HIS A 375 3.81 15.77 -30.39
C HIS A 375 5.07 15.89 -29.52
N ASN A 376 5.55 17.11 -29.31
CA ASN A 376 6.62 17.42 -28.35
C ASN A 376 6.21 18.56 -27.41
N ASN A 377 4.90 18.69 -27.14
CA ASN A 377 4.29 19.82 -26.42
C ASN A 377 4.31 19.64 -24.89
N PHE A 378 5.25 18.85 -24.37
CA PHE A 378 5.40 18.59 -22.95
C PHE A 378 5.62 19.90 -22.16
N GLY A 379 4.97 20.02 -21.01
CA GLY A 379 4.83 21.28 -20.28
C GLY A 379 3.55 22.05 -20.62
N GLN A 380 2.65 21.50 -21.45
CA GLN A 380 1.30 22.02 -21.76
C GLN A 380 0.32 20.84 -21.90
N PRO A 381 -0.96 20.97 -21.47
CA PRO A 381 -1.96 19.91 -21.66
C PRO A 381 -2.26 19.63 -23.14
N MET A 382 -2.48 18.36 -23.50
CA MET A 382 -2.65 17.90 -24.90
C MET A 382 -3.52 16.65 -25.09
N SER A 383 -3.87 15.90 -24.04
CA SER A 383 -4.47 14.56 -24.16
C SER A 383 -5.99 14.54 -23.92
N HIS A 384 -6.59 13.36 -24.08
CA HIS A 384 -7.89 13.06 -23.48
C HIS A 384 -7.65 12.28 -22.19
N GLY A 385 -7.44 12.99 -21.07
CA GLY A 385 -7.12 12.40 -19.75
C GLY A 385 -5.67 11.89 -19.56
N CYS A 386 -5.17 11.01 -20.45
CA CYS A 386 -3.87 10.34 -20.27
C CYS A 386 -2.65 11.27 -20.04
N VAL A 387 -1.63 10.80 -19.33
CA VAL A 387 -0.40 11.55 -19.05
C VAL A 387 0.66 11.23 -20.11
N ASN A 388 0.72 12.05 -21.16
CA ASN A 388 1.67 11.92 -22.26
C ASN A 388 3.12 12.21 -21.80
N GLN A 389 4.06 11.32 -22.12
CA GLN A 389 5.47 11.42 -21.78
C GLN A 389 6.40 11.43 -23.01
N PRO A 390 7.63 11.99 -22.90
CA PRO A 390 8.72 11.69 -23.83
C PRO A 390 8.98 10.18 -23.94
N LEU A 391 9.44 9.71 -25.10
CA LEU A 391 9.55 8.26 -25.37
C LEU A 391 10.63 7.54 -24.55
N ASP A 392 11.73 8.24 -24.25
CA ASP A 392 12.81 7.75 -23.38
C ASP A 392 12.39 7.73 -21.91
N VAL A 393 11.65 8.75 -21.47
CA VAL A 393 10.99 8.80 -20.16
C VAL A 393 10.00 7.63 -20.01
N ALA A 394 9.10 7.43 -20.98
CA ALA A 394 8.12 6.34 -20.94
C ALA A 394 8.79 4.95 -20.88
N ALA A 395 9.80 4.72 -21.72
CA ALA A 395 10.54 3.45 -21.73
C ALA A 395 11.28 3.17 -20.42
N PHE A 396 11.85 4.19 -19.76
CA PHE A 396 12.41 4.03 -18.41
C PHE A 396 11.31 3.78 -17.37
N MET A 397 10.21 4.53 -17.42
CA MET A 397 9.11 4.42 -16.47
C MET A 397 8.42 3.06 -16.51
N PHE A 398 8.28 2.46 -17.69
CA PHE A 398 7.75 1.11 -17.86
C PHE A 398 8.63 0.03 -17.20
N ASP A 399 9.93 0.24 -17.08
CA ASP A 399 10.82 -0.68 -16.36
C ASP A 399 10.85 -0.36 -14.85
N PHE A 400 10.84 0.93 -14.50
CA PHE A 400 10.90 1.42 -13.12
C PHE A 400 9.67 1.08 -12.28
N ALA A 401 8.46 1.28 -12.82
CA ALA A 401 7.20 1.18 -12.08
C ALA A 401 6.54 -0.21 -12.28
N PRO A 402 6.74 -1.19 -11.38
CA PRO A 402 5.94 -2.42 -11.36
C PRO A 402 4.46 -2.16 -11.04
N LEU A 403 3.62 -3.17 -11.24
CA LEU A 403 2.22 -3.12 -10.81
C LEU A 403 2.11 -2.87 -9.30
N GLY A 404 1.16 -2.02 -8.90
CA GLY A 404 1.02 -1.56 -7.53
C GLY A 404 1.90 -0.36 -7.15
N THR A 405 2.63 0.26 -8.10
CA THR A 405 3.33 1.54 -7.85
C THR A 405 2.30 2.68 -7.67
N PRO A 406 2.30 3.41 -6.54
CA PRO A 406 1.42 4.56 -6.34
C PRO A 406 1.60 5.68 -7.36
N VAL A 407 0.48 6.27 -7.79
CA VAL A 407 0.38 7.45 -8.66
C VAL A 407 -0.50 8.47 -7.95
N THR A 408 0.02 9.67 -7.70
CA THR A 408 -0.75 10.80 -7.15
C THR A 408 -0.86 11.90 -8.19
N VAL A 409 -2.07 12.26 -8.58
CA VAL A 409 -2.36 13.37 -9.49
C VAL A 409 -2.93 14.54 -8.68
N TYR A 410 -2.42 15.75 -8.91
CA TYR A 410 -2.82 16.97 -8.21
C TYR A 410 -2.68 18.21 -9.11
N GLU A 411 -3.18 19.35 -8.63
CA GLU A 411 -2.98 20.70 -9.21
C GLU A 411 -1.51 21.13 -9.10
#